data_AF-A0AAX1SJS1-F1
#
_entry.id   AF-A0AAX1SJS1-F1
#
_cell.length_a   1.000
_cell.length_b   1.000
_cell.length_c   1.000
_cell.angle_alpha   90.00
_cell.angle_beta   90.00
_cell.angle_gamma   90.00
#
_symmetry.space_group_name_H-M   'P 1'
#
loop_
_entity.id
_entity.type
_entity.pdbx_description
1 polymer ?
#
loop_
_entity_poly.entity_id
_entity_poly.type
_entity_poly.pdbx_seq_one_letter_code
_entity_poly.pdbx_strand_id
1 'polypeptide(L)'
;MKIIMIYDQIQSGLGTKDDTMVPLTGKKEPIGPAVMMEPFLKQVDGHVIACLCCGNGTYLADPEEVSRKLCAMVKKLQPDVVMCGPAFNFADYAAMCAKVACDINANTDAKAFAAMSVENAETITAYKDKVAIVETPKKGGMGLNDALKNMCAMAKALADGEDITGLKNAFCFK
;
A
#
# COMPACT_ATOMS: atom_id res chain seq x y z
N MET A 1 14.36 4.55 7.48
CA MET A 1 13.83 3.36 6.78
C MET A 1 13.54 3.67 5.30
N LYS A 2 13.73 2.69 4.41
CA LYS A 2 13.44 2.71 2.97
C LYS A 2 12.06 2.15 2.70
N ILE A 3 11.23 2.89 1.97
CA ILE A 3 9.83 2.57 1.72
C ILE A 3 9.56 2.46 0.23
N ILE A 4 8.82 1.43 -0.17
CA ILE A 4 8.17 1.38 -1.49
C ILE A 4 6.67 1.60 -1.32
N MET A 5 6.10 2.47 -2.15
CA MET A 5 4.65 2.61 -2.28
C MET A 5 4.16 1.82 -3.50
N ILE A 6 3.01 1.16 -3.39
CA ILE A 6 2.33 0.53 -4.53
C ILE A 6 0.99 1.23 -4.75
N TYR A 7 0.79 1.70 -5.98
CA TYR A 7 -0.37 2.48 -6.41
C TYR A 7 -1.09 1.87 -7.61
N ASP A 8 -2.38 2.21 -7.76
CA ASP A 8 -3.07 2.10 -9.04
C ASP A 8 -2.78 3.33 -9.93
N GLN A 9 -3.39 3.35 -11.11
CA GLN A 9 -3.25 4.47 -12.04
C GLN A 9 -3.76 5.79 -11.46
N ILE A 10 -4.81 5.74 -10.62
CA ILE A 10 -5.45 6.93 -10.07
C ILE A 10 -4.57 7.55 -8.99
N GLN A 11 -4.12 6.75 -8.02
CA GLN A 11 -3.33 7.28 -6.90
C GLN A 11 -1.90 7.62 -7.27
N SER A 12 -1.34 6.97 -8.29
CA SER A 12 -0.06 7.38 -8.85
C SER A 12 -0.16 8.69 -9.66
N GLY A 13 -1.36 9.06 -10.12
CA GLY A 13 -1.55 10.16 -11.07
C GLY A 13 -1.12 9.83 -12.50
N LEU A 14 -0.88 8.55 -12.81
CA LEU A 14 -0.47 8.08 -14.15
C LEU A 14 -1.65 7.71 -15.05
N GLY A 15 -2.87 7.77 -14.54
CA GLY A 15 -4.09 7.55 -15.31
C GLY A 15 -5.34 7.96 -14.55
N THR A 16 -6.45 7.97 -15.25
CA THR A 16 -7.78 8.24 -14.70
C THR A 16 -8.53 6.93 -14.42
N LYS A 17 -9.83 7.04 -14.10
CA LYS A 17 -10.71 5.87 -13.97
C LYS A 17 -10.80 5.06 -15.27
N ASP A 18 -10.62 5.69 -16.43
CA ASP A 18 -10.81 5.06 -17.74
C ASP A 18 -9.49 4.45 -18.27
N ASP A 19 -8.34 4.90 -17.75
CA ASP A 19 -7.00 4.44 -18.13
C ASP A 19 -6.57 3.17 -17.36
N THR A 20 -7.38 2.12 -17.44
CA THR A 20 -7.20 0.92 -16.60
C THR A 20 -6.01 0.05 -17.00
N MET A 21 -5.51 0.20 -18.24
CA MET A 21 -4.43 -0.63 -18.83
C MET A 21 -3.04 -0.01 -18.69
N VAL A 22 -2.80 0.82 -17.66
CA VAL A 22 -1.47 1.35 -17.38
C VAL A 22 -0.51 0.19 -17.05
N PRO A 23 0.59 0.01 -17.80
CA PRO A 23 1.53 -1.08 -17.56
C PRO A 23 2.23 -0.90 -16.21
N LEU A 24 2.74 -2.01 -15.66
CA LEU A 24 3.57 -1.96 -14.46
C LEU A 24 4.78 -1.04 -14.68
N THR A 25 4.87 0.03 -13.89
CA THR A 25 5.89 1.07 -14.00
C THR A 25 6.31 1.57 -12.62
N GLY A 26 7.33 2.43 -12.55
CA GLY A 26 7.81 2.97 -11.29
C GLY A 26 8.48 4.33 -11.41
N LYS A 27 8.33 5.14 -10.37
CA LYS A 27 9.00 6.43 -10.16
C LYS A 27 9.92 6.35 -8.94
N LYS A 28 11.03 7.09 -8.95
CA LYS A 28 11.94 7.16 -7.79
C LYS A 28 11.52 8.25 -6.82
N GLU A 29 10.83 9.26 -7.33
CA GLU A 29 10.25 10.35 -6.59
C GLU A 29 8.95 9.95 -5.87
N PRO A 30 8.64 10.54 -4.71
CA PRO A 30 7.33 10.41 -4.09
C PRO A 30 6.24 10.95 -5.03
N ILE A 31 5.21 10.15 -5.27
CA ILE A 31 4.00 10.54 -6.03
C ILE A 31 2.75 10.21 -5.24
N GLY A 32 1.62 10.80 -5.63
CA GLY A 32 0.33 10.44 -5.03
C GLY A 32 0.26 10.75 -3.53
N PRO A 33 -0.38 9.88 -2.73
CA PRO A 33 -0.47 10.04 -1.29
C PRO A 33 0.89 10.16 -0.57
N ALA A 34 1.99 9.64 -1.13
CA ALA A 34 3.32 9.74 -0.52
C ALA A 34 3.78 11.19 -0.33
N VAL A 35 3.37 12.09 -1.24
CA VAL A 35 3.68 13.53 -1.14
C VAL A 35 3.02 14.13 0.11
N MET A 36 1.77 13.74 0.39
CA MET A 36 1.05 14.17 1.59
C MET A 36 1.59 13.51 2.87
N MET A 37 2.24 12.35 2.75
CA MET A 37 2.85 11.66 3.88
C MET A 37 4.20 12.26 4.30
N GLU A 38 4.84 13.10 3.48
CA GLU A 38 6.19 13.63 3.75
C GLU A 38 6.39 14.21 5.17
N PRO A 39 5.48 15.02 5.74
CA PRO A 39 5.66 15.56 7.08
C PRO A 39 5.66 14.47 8.18
N PHE A 40 4.91 13.38 7.97
CA PHE A 40 4.84 12.25 8.91
C PHE A 40 6.02 11.32 8.73
N LEU A 41 6.44 11.07 7.50
CA LEU A 41 7.63 10.27 7.17
C LEU A 41 8.90 10.89 7.77
N LYS A 42 9.04 12.22 7.71
CA LYS A 42 10.17 12.93 8.35
C LYS A 42 10.25 12.69 9.87
N GLN A 43 9.11 12.53 10.55
CA GLN A 43 9.08 12.28 12.00
C GLN A 43 9.58 10.88 12.38
N VAL A 44 9.54 9.94 11.44
CA VAL A 44 9.94 8.54 11.64
C VAL A 44 11.19 8.16 10.83
N ASP A 45 11.92 9.14 10.29
CA ASP A 45 13.06 8.97 9.37
C ASP A 45 12.74 8.00 8.19
N GLY A 46 11.54 8.15 7.63
CA GLY A 46 11.05 7.39 6.49
C GLY A 46 11.39 8.03 5.15
N HIS A 47 11.89 7.24 4.21
CA HIS A 47 12.30 7.68 2.88
C HIS A 47 11.63 6.82 1.82
N VAL A 48 10.74 7.42 1.01
CA VAL A 48 10.14 6.74 -0.14
C VAL A 48 11.19 6.66 -1.25
N ILE A 49 11.66 5.45 -1.56
CA ILE A 49 12.72 5.20 -2.55
C ILE A 49 12.17 4.83 -3.92
N ALA A 50 10.91 4.38 -3.97
CA ALA A 50 10.18 4.16 -5.20
C ALA A 50 8.66 4.15 -4.96
N CYS A 51 7.93 4.62 -5.95
CA CYS A 51 6.50 4.40 -6.09
C CYS A 51 6.26 3.54 -7.33
N LEU A 52 5.79 2.32 -7.13
CA LEU A 52 5.42 1.39 -8.20
C LEU A 52 3.93 1.55 -8.51
N CYS A 53 3.57 1.45 -9.78
CA CYS A 53 2.20 1.64 -10.25
C CYS A 53 1.80 0.55 -11.24
N CYS A 54 0.58 0.03 -11.12
CA CYS A 54 -0.05 -0.81 -12.12
C CYS A 54 -1.52 -0.41 -12.27
N GLY A 55 -2.02 -0.24 -13.49
CA GLY A 55 -3.44 -0.01 -13.70
C GLY A 55 -4.29 -1.22 -13.27
N ASN A 56 -5.51 -0.98 -12.79
CA ASN A 56 -6.39 -2.06 -12.31
C ASN A 56 -6.71 -3.09 -13.40
N GLY A 57 -6.91 -2.64 -14.65
CA GLY A 57 -7.15 -3.54 -15.78
C GLY A 57 -5.91 -4.38 -16.12
N THR A 58 -4.72 -3.78 -16.09
CA THR A 58 -3.45 -4.51 -16.24
C THR A 58 -3.29 -5.57 -15.15
N TYR A 59 -3.61 -5.24 -13.90
CA TYR A 59 -3.55 -6.20 -12.80
C TYR A 59 -4.58 -7.31 -12.97
N LEU A 60 -5.83 -6.99 -13.27
CA LEU A 60 -6.91 -7.98 -13.42
C LEU A 60 -6.71 -8.92 -14.61
N ALA A 61 -5.99 -8.50 -15.64
CA ALA A 61 -5.67 -9.34 -16.79
C ALA A 61 -4.72 -10.50 -16.43
N ASP A 62 -3.75 -10.27 -15.54
CA ASP A 62 -2.85 -11.32 -15.02
C ASP A 62 -2.32 -10.96 -13.60
N PRO A 63 -3.12 -11.20 -12.55
CA PRO A 63 -2.76 -10.84 -11.18
C PRO A 63 -1.47 -11.53 -10.71
N GLU A 64 -1.27 -12.78 -11.11
CA GLU A 64 -0.13 -13.60 -10.69
C GLU A 64 1.17 -13.11 -11.35
N GLU A 65 1.13 -12.74 -12.64
CA GLU A 65 2.29 -12.12 -13.29
C GLU A 65 2.63 -10.76 -12.67
N VAL A 66 1.66 -9.89 -12.47
CA VAL A 66 1.91 -8.55 -11.91
C VAL A 66 2.46 -8.66 -10.48
N SER A 67 1.86 -9.50 -9.64
CA SER A 67 2.32 -9.71 -8.27
C SER A 67 3.74 -10.30 -8.24
N ARG A 68 4.05 -11.29 -9.08
CA ARG A 68 5.40 -11.86 -9.23
C ARG A 68 6.42 -10.78 -9.62
N LYS A 69 6.09 -9.92 -10.59
CA LYS A 69 6.97 -8.82 -11.02
C LYS A 69 7.18 -7.80 -9.90
N LEU A 70 6.13 -7.42 -9.17
CA LEU A 70 6.24 -6.53 -8.00
C LEU A 70 7.14 -7.14 -6.92
N CYS A 71 6.97 -8.42 -6.58
CA CYS A 71 7.84 -9.12 -5.64
C CYS A 71 9.30 -9.12 -6.10
N ALA A 72 9.56 -9.34 -7.40
CA ALA A 72 10.91 -9.27 -7.94
C ALA A 72 11.53 -7.86 -7.83
N MET A 73 10.74 -6.81 -8.07
CA MET A 73 11.18 -5.42 -7.88
C MET A 73 11.47 -5.11 -6.41
N VAL A 74 10.63 -5.58 -5.48
CA VAL A 74 10.84 -5.45 -4.03
C VAL A 74 12.14 -6.13 -3.61
N LYS A 75 12.38 -7.38 -4.04
CA LYS A 75 13.65 -8.10 -3.77
C LYS A 75 14.87 -7.34 -4.28
N LYS A 76 14.77 -6.72 -5.46
CA LYS A 76 15.86 -5.96 -6.06
C LYS A 76 16.15 -4.65 -5.32
N LEU A 77 15.10 -3.95 -4.90
CA LEU A 77 15.22 -2.64 -4.26
C LEU A 77 15.47 -2.72 -2.74
N GLN A 78 15.20 -3.88 -2.13
CA GLN A 78 15.41 -4.18 -0.72
C GLN A 78 14.90 -3.05 0.20
N PRO A 79 13.59 -2.72 0.14
CA PRO A 79 13.00 -1.79 1.09
C PRO A 79 12.90 -2.45 2.47
N ASP A 80 12.79 -1.63 3.50
CA ASP A 80 12.45 -2.11 4.84
C ASP A 80 10.95 -2.44 4.90
N VAL A 81 10.12 -1.60 4.27
CA VAL A 81 8.65 -1.75 4.23
C VAL A 81 8.06 -1.41 2.88
N VAL A 82 6.98 -2.12 2.50
CA VAL A 82 6.12 -1.83 1.36
C VAL A 82 4.74 -1.43 1.83
N MET A 83 4.26 -0.27 1.38
CA MET A 83 2.91 0.24 1.68
C MET A 83 2.04 0.12 0.43
N CYS A 84 1.00 -0.70 0.51
CA CYS A 84 0.03 -0.84 -0.59
C CYS A 84 -1.21 0.02 -0.28
N GLY A 85 -1.44 1.09 -1.05
CA GLY A 85 -2.49 2.06 -0.74
C GLY A 85 -1.97 3.44 -0.31
N PRO A 86 -2.87 4.33 0.17
CA PRO A 86 -4.26 4.06 0.52
C PRO A 86 -5.18 3.81 -0.69
N ALA A 87 -5.99 2.76 -0.62
CA ALA A 87 -6.95 2.40 -1.66
C ALA A 87 -8.30 3.12 -1.53
N PHE A 88 -8.56 3.82 -0.42
CA PHE A 88 -9.84 4.47 -0.14
C PHE A 88 -11.00 3.46 -0.34
N ASN A 89 -12.09 3.84 -1.01
CA ASN A 89 -13.25 2.99 -1.29
C ASN A 89 -13.21 2.35 -2.71
N PHE A 90 -12.02 2.16 -3.30
CA PHE A 90 -11.86 1.57 -4.63
C PHE A 90 -11.64 0.06 -4.55
N ALA A 91 -12.66 -0.73 -4.89
CA ALA A 91 -12.69 -2.19 -4.69
C ALA A 91 -11.55 -2.93 -5.40
N ASP A 92 -11.38 -2.74 -6.71
CA ASP A 92 -10.34 -3.44 -7.49
C ASP A 92 -8.93 -3.14 -6.97
N TYR A 93 -8.69 -1.86 -6.66
CA TYR A 93 -7.40 -1.42 -6.15
C TYR A 93 -7.16 -1.90 -4.71
N ALA A 94 -8.20 -1.96 -3.87
CA ALA A 94 -8.11 -2.54 -2.53
C ALA A 94 -7.76 -4.03 -2.60
N ALA A 95 -8.40 -4.78 -3.50
CA ALA A 95 -8.11 -6.20 -3.73
C ALA A 95 -6.67 -6.41 -4.21
N MET A 96 -6.18 -5.59 -5.13
CA MET A 96 -4.77 -5.59 -5.56
C MET A 96 -3.84 -5.32 -4.37
N CYS A 97 -4.11 -4.27 -3.58
CA CYS A 97 -3.29 -3.91 -2.43
C CYS A 97 -3.15 -5.07 -1.42
N ALA A 98 -4.27 -5.71 -1.07
CA ALA A 98 -4.27 -6.79 -0.08
C ALA A 98 -3.55 -8.05 -0.60
N LYS A 99 -3.81 -8.46 -1.85
CA LYS A 99 -3.14 -9.62 -2.46
C LYS A 99 -1.65 -9.39 -2.62
N VAL A 100 -1.24 -8.23 -3.14
CA VAL A 100 0.18 -7.89 -3.33
C VAL A 100 0.91 -7.80 -2.00
N ALA A 101 0.32 -7.17 -0.97
CA ALA A 101 0.92 -7.15 0.37
C ALA A 101 1.09 -8.56 0.94
N CYS A 102 0.10 -9.43 0.73
CA CYS A 102 0.15 -10.84 1.16
C CYS A 102 1.28 -11.59 0.45
N ASP A 103 1.39 -11.43 -0.88
CA ASP A 103 2.40 -12.10 -1.68
C ASP A 103 3.82 -11.59 -1.35
N ILE A 104 3.99 -10.29 -1.10
CA ILE A 104 5.28 -9.71 -0.70
C ILE A 104 5.73 -10.29 0.65
N ASN A 105 4.84 -10.38 1.63
CA ASN A 105 5.13 -10.97 2.94
C ASN A 105 5.47 -12.47 2.83
N ALA A 106 4.84 -13.19 1.90
CA ALA A 106 5.07 -14.62 1.72
C ALA A 106 6.35 -14.93 0.92
N ASN A 107 6.72 -14.07 -0.02
CA ASN A 107 7.75 -14.37 -1.02
C ASN A 107 9.00 -13.51 -0.94
N THR A 108 9.06 -12.52 -0.04
CA THR A 108 10.20 -11.60 0.13
C THR A 108 10.52 -11.38 1.60
N ASP A 109 11.70 -10.82 1.89
CA ASP A 109 12.11 -10.47 3.27
C ASP A 109 11.51 -9.14 3.76
N ALA A 110 10.95 -8.33 2.84
CA ALA A 110 10.34 -7.05 3.18
C ALA A 110 9.00 -7.24 3.91
N LYS A 111 8.64 -6.29 4.78
CA LYS A 111 7.32 -6.27 5.42
C LYS A 111 6.35 -5.44 4.60
N ALA A 112 5.14 -5.93 4.40
CA ALA A 112 4.10 -5.25 3.62
C ALA A 112 2.76 -5.20 4.35
N PHE A 113 2.03 -4.12 4.14
CA PHE A 113 0.66 -3.96 4.63
C PHE A 113 -0.19 -3.19 3.61
N ALA A 114 -1.51 -3.30 3.77
CA ALA A 114 -2.47 -2.59 2.95
C ALA A 114 -3.14 -1.45 3.75
N ALA A 115 -3.70 -0.47 3.05
CA ALA A 115 -4.52 0.56 3.67
C ALA A 115 -5.73 0.87 2.80
N MET A 116 -6.93 0.86 3.35
CA MET A 116 -8.18 1.00 2.59
C MET A 116 -9.35 1.44 3.48
N SER A 117 -10.47 1.77 2.87
CA SER A 117 -11.70 2.16 3.57
C SER A 117 -12.62 0.97 3.84
N VAL A 118 -13.51 1.14 4.82
CA VAL A 118 -14.45 0.12 5.29
C VAL A 118 -15.42 -0.37 4.20
N GLU A 119 -15.66 0.45 3.17
CA GLU A 119 -16.48 0.06 2.01
C GLU A 119 -15.91 -1.14 1.24
N ASN A 120 -14.63 -1.49 1.40
CA ASN A 120 -14.03 -2.68 0.75
C ASN A 120 -14.22 -3.95 1.60
N ALA A 121 -15.41 -4.15 2.16
CA ALA A 121 -15.70 -5.18 3.16
C ALA A 121 -15.32 -6.60 2.70
N GLU A 122 -15.50 -6.93 1.41
CA GLU A 122 -15.14 -8.24 0.86
C GLU A 122 -13.64 -8.49 0.91
N THR A 123 -12.83 -7.51 0.49
CA THR A 123 -11.37 -7.60 0.54
C THR A 123 -10.89 -7.65 2.00
N ILE A 124 -11.46 -6.80 2.86
CA ILE A 124 -11.12 -6.77 4.29
C ILE A 124 -11.35 -8.14 4.92
N THR A 125 -12.55 -8.72 4.70
CA THR A 125 -12.90 -10.03 5.24
C THR A 125 -11.94 -11.13 4.76
N ALA A 126 -11.50 -11.07 3.51
CA ALA A 126 -10.62 -12.10 2.94
C ALA A 126 -9.14 -12.01 3.40
N TYR A 127 -8.70 -10.84 3.90
CA TYR A 127 -7.27 -10.55 4.10
C TYR A 127 -6.87 -9.99 5.48
N LYS A 128 -7.79 -9.51 6.32
CA LYS A 128 -7.49 -8.92 7.64
C LYS A 128 -6.67 -9.84 8.58
N ASP A 129 -6.84 -11.15 8.45
CA ASP A 129 -6.11 -12.17 9.21
C ASP A 129 -4.76 -12.55 8.57
N LYS A 130 -4.53 -12.17 7.32
CA LYS A 130 -3.33 -12.50 6.53
C LYS A 130 -2.33 -11.35 6.46
N VAL A 131 -2.83 -10.12 6.41
CA VAL A 131 -2.02 -8.89 6.35
C VAL A 131 -2.64 -7.81 7.24
N ALA A 132 -1.81 -6.92 7.76
CA ALA A 132 -2.33 -5.72 8.39
C ALA A 132 -3.04 -4.83 7.34
N ILE A 133 -4.25 -4.38 7.66
CA ILE A 133 -5.03 -3.48 6.81
C ILE A 133 -5.37 -2.24 7.62
N VAL A 134 -4.61 -1.17 7.40
CA VAL A 134 -4.80 0.12 8.09
C VAL A 134 -6.09 0.78 7.57
N GLU A 135 -6.91 1.25 8.50
CA GLU A 135 -8.15 1.95 8.19
C GLU A 135 -7.87 3.34 7.62
N THR A 136 -8.56 3.67 6.54
CA THR A 136 -8.50 4.99 5.89
C THR A 136 -9.92 5.45 5.60
N PRO A 137 -10.20 6.76 5.50
CA PRO A 137 -11.51 7.20 5.05
C PRO A 137 -11.72 6.84 3.57
N LYS A 138 -12.98 6.84 3.12
CA LYS A 138 -13.29 6.88 1.68
C LYS A 138 -12.72 8.13 1.02
N LYS A 139 -12.65 8.14 -0.31
CA LYS A 139 -12.13 9.31 -1.04
C LYS A 139 -12.98 10.54 -0.71
N GLY A 140 -12.32 11.63 -0.30
CA GLY A 140 -12.97 12.86 0.13
C GLY A 140 -13.57 12.83 1.55
N GLY A 141 -13.40 11.74 2.30
CA GLY A 141 -13.81 11.66 3.70
C GLY A 141 -12.87 12.43 4.65
N MET A 142 -13.35 12.72 5.85
CA MET A 142 -12.55 13.34 6.92
C MET A 142 -11.59 12.33 7.55
N GLY A 143 -10.47 12.81 8.12
CA GLY A 143 -9.52 11.96 8.85
C GLY A 143 -8.37 11.40 8.00
N LEU A 144 -8.16 11.88 6.77
CA LEU A 144 -7.07 11.40 5.91
C LEU A 144 -5.69 11.60 6.56
N ASN A 145 -5.41 12.78 7.14
CA ASN A 145 -4.12 13.04 7.77
C ASN A 145 -3.81 12.07 8.92
N ASP A 146 -4.81 11.74 9.74
CA ASP A 146 -4.64 10.75 10.83
C ASP A 146 -4.40 9.35 10.26
N ALA A 147 -5.11 8.96 9.21
CA ALA A 147 -4.88 7.70 8.52
C ALA A 147 -3.47 7.62 7.90
N LEU A 148 -3.00 8.68 7.23
CA LEU A 148 -1.63 8.74 6.69
C LEU A 148 -0.58 8.66 7.80
N LYS A 149 -0.81 9.31 8.94
CA LYS A 149 0.04 9.22 10.12
C LYS A 149 0.07 7.79 10.69
N ASN A 150 -1.08 7.12 10.78
CA ASN A 150 -1.20 5.73 11.22
C ASN A 150 -0.48 4.77 10.26
N MET A 151 -0.59 5.00 8.95
CA MET A 151 0.18 4.25 7.96
C MET A 151 1.70 4.41 8.18
N CYS A 152 2.18 5.64 8.44
CA CYS A 152 3.60 5.88 8.73
C CYS A 152 4.05 5.21 10.04
N ALA A 153 3.19 5.21 11.07
CA ALA A 153 3.47 4.54 12.34
C ALA A 153 3.55 3.01 12.18
N MET A 154 2.63 2.41 11.41
CA MET A 154 2.69 0.99 11.05
C MET A 154 3.97 0.65 10.28
N ALA A 155 4.36 1.50 9.31
CA ALA A 155 5.59 1.31 8.57
C ALA A 155 6.82 1.34 9.49
N LYS A 156 6.90 2.29 10.44
CA LYS A 156 8.01 2.35 11.40
C LYS A 156 8.10 1.07 12.24
N ALA A 157 7.00 0.67 12.86
CA ALA A 157 6.97 -0.52 13.72
C ALA A 157 7.37 -1.79 12.96
N LEU A 158 6.90 -1.96 11.72
CA LEU A 158 7.30 -3.08 10.86
C LEU A 158 8.78 -3.03 10.48
N ALA A 159 9.33 -1.85 10.17
CA ALA A 159 10.74 -1.69 9.82
C ALA A 159 11.66 -2.01 11.01
N ASP A 160 11.23 -1.68 12.23
CA ASP A 160 11.99 -1.92 13.46
C ASP A 160 11.82 -3.35 14.01
N GLY A 161 10.87 -4.13 13.47
CA GLY A 161 10.54 -5.45 13.99
C GLY A 161 9.80 -5.43 15.32
N GLU A 162 9.06 -4.36 15.60
CA GLU A 162 8.25 -4.21 16.82
C GLU A 162 6.96 -5.05 16.77
N ASP A 163 6.39 -5.32 17.95
CA ASP A 163 5.06 -5.93 18.06
C ASP A 163 3.97 -4.93 17.62
N ILE A 164 3.30 -5.25 16.51
CA ILE A 164 2.24 -4.42 15.94
C ILE A 164 0.85 -4.71 16.51
N THR A 165 0.69 -5.60 17.49
CA THR A 165 -0.62 -5.99 18.03
C THR A 165 -1.42 -4.79 18.55
N GLY A 166 -0.77 -3.87 19.25
CA GLY A 166 -1.39 -2.63 19.72
C GLY A 166 -1.86 -1.74 18.56
N LEU A 167 -1.05 -1.63 17.52
CA LEU A 167 -1.38 -0.84 16.32
C LEU A 167 -2.53 -1.45 15.51
N LYS A 168 -2.51 -2.79 15.33
CA LYS A 168 -3.62 -3.51 14.71
C LYS A 168 -4.93 -3.28 15.45
N ASN A 169 -4.87 -3.26 16.79
CA ASN A 169 -6.05 -3.01 17.59
C ASN A 169 -6.59 -1.58 17.54
N ALA A 170 -5.71 -0.61 17.32
CA ALA A 170 -6.04 0.81 17.35
C ALA A 170 -6.59 1.31 16.01
N PHE A 171 -6.06 0.85 14.87
CA PHE A 171 -6.37 1.45 13.57
C PHE A 171 -6.29 0.47 12.38
N CYS A 172 -6.37 -0.84 12.61
CA CYS A 172 -6.54 -1.81 11.53
C CYS A 172 -7.87 -2.55 11.65
N PHE A 173 -8.37 -3.01 10.51
CA PHE A 173 -9.53 -3.90 10.49
C PHE A 173 -9.22 -5.25 11.16
N LYS A 174 -10.21 -5.78 11.86
CA LYS A 174 -10.17 -7.00 12.68
C LYS A 174 -11.14 -8.03 12.16
#